data_AF-A0A418WT43-F1
#
_entry.id   AF-A0A418WT43-F1
#
_cell.length_a   1.000
_cell.length_b   1.000
_cell.length_c   1.000
_cell.angle_alpha   90.00
_cell.angle_beta   90.00
_cell.angle_gamma   90.00
#
_symmetry.space_group_name_H-M   'P 1'
#
loop_
_entity.id
_entity.type
_entity.pdbx_description
1 polymer ?
#
loop_
_entity_poly.entity_id
_entity_poly.type
_entity_poly.pdbx_seq_one_letter_code
_entity_poly.pdbx_strand_id
1 'polypeptide(L)'
;MANWKDTKPVGQFDNMACWAASTSWWLKALGGGRPQLTQTDLIVQYTKYCDDDGGMPHNTFMNSMAKEARFMMKSAYSPTSMFANSPLLLGDRPVIIVFTYPLLGGTHMNVIFDQDASKRTVTAMEPYHPYPGTDGSRTGQFIERPETFYLKGSVIGLVRAA
;
A
#
# COMPACT_ATOMS: atom_id res chain seq x y z
N MET A 1 17.70 5.12 -12.48
CA MET A 1 16.46 4.64 -11.84
C MET A 1 16.39 5.27 -10.45
N ALA A 2 15.20 5.66 -9.97
CA ALA A 2 15.08 6.23 -8.63
C ALA A 2 15.31 5.14 -7.58
N ASN A 3 16.13 5.44 -6.56
CA ASN A 3 16.30 4.55 -5.42
C ASN A 3 15.17 4.81 -4.42
N TRP A 4 14.09 4.04 -4.50
CA TRP A 4 12.94 4.23 -3.62
C TRP A 4 13.26 4.07 -2.13
N LYS A 5 14.40 3.43 -1.80
CA LYS A 5 14.90 3.27 -0.43
C LYS A 5 15.33 4.58 0.22
N ASP A 6 15.52 5.65 -0.54
CA ASP A 6 15.88 6.97 0.01
C ASP A 6 14.66 7.67 0.67
N THR A 7 13.44 7.25 0.33
CA THR A 7 12.22 7.74 1.00
C THR A 7 11.99 6.94 2.27
N LYS A 8 12.27 7.51 3.45
CA LYS A 8 12.08 6.82 4.74
C LYS A 8 10.72 6.10 4.83
N PRO A 9 10.67 4.85 5.35
CA PRO A 9 9.42 4.14 5.55
C PRO A 9 8.49 4.94 6.49
N VAL A 10 7.19 4.72 6.34
CA VAL A 10 6.15 5.42 7.10
C VAL A 10 5.34 4.39 7.85
N GLY A 11 5.38 4.44 9.18
CA GLY A 11 4.56 3.58 10.04
C GLY A 11 3.15 4.12 10.21
N GLN A 12 2.15 3.23 10.23
CA GLN A 12 0.77 3.65 10.44
C GLN A 12 0.54 4.18 11.86
N PHE A 13 -0.14 5.32 11.94
CA PHE A 13 -0.37 6.01 13.21
C PHE A 13 -1.19 5.18 14.21
N ASP A 14 -2.19 4.44 13.75
CA ASP A 14 -3.01 3.55 14.57
C ASP A 14 -3.18 2.18 13.88
N ASN A 15 -3.99 1.28 14.46
CA ASN A 15 -4.23 -0.05 13.92
C ASN A 15 -4.92 -0.07 12.54
N MET A 16 -5.56 1.01 12.12
CA MET A 16 -6.38 1.09 10.90
C MET A 16 -5.81 2.03 9.83
N ALA A 17 -4.77 2.80 10.13
CA ALA A 17 -4.17 3.80 9.25
C ALA A 17 -3.21 3.26 8.16
N CYS A 18 -3.21 1.95 7.86
CA CYS A 18 -2.33 1.35 6.84
C CYS A 18 -2.49 2.02 5.46
N TRP A 19 -3.73 2.40 5.12
CA TRP A 19 -4.08 3.07 3.87
C TRP A 19 -3.45 4.47 3.77
N ALA A 20 -3.46 5.23 4.87
CA ALA A 20 -2.92 6.58 4.95
C ALA A 20 -1.39 6.54 4.91
N ALA A 21 -0.77 5.63 5.66
CA ALA A 21 0.69 5.45 5.68
C ALA A 21 1.23 5.07 4.30
N SER A 22 0.63 4.06 3.68
CA SER A 22 1.00 3.59 2.33
C SER A 22 0.79 4.66 1.27
N THR A 23 -0.32 5.40 1.33
CA THR A 23 -0.56 6.47 0.36
C THR A 23 0.39 7.65 0.54
N SER A 24 0.66 8.07 1.78
CA SER A 24 1.59 9.15 2.09
C SER A 24 3.00 8.83 1.58
N TRP A 25 3.50 7.62 1.87
CA TRP A 25 4.80 7.18 1.35
C TRP A 25 4.81 7.13 -0.18
N TRP A 26 3.77 6.58 -0.81
CA TRP A 26 3.71 6.44 -2.27
C TRP A 26 3.70 7.80 -2.98
N LEU A 27 2.91 8.77 -2.48
CA LEU A 27 2.86 10.14 -3.02
C LEU A 27 4.23 10.82 -2.91
N LYS A 28 4.92 10.62 -1.78
CA LYS A 28 6.24 11.16 -1.54
C LYS A 28 7.31 10.54 -2.42
N ALA A 29 7.33 9.21 -2.50
CA ALA A 29 8.31 8.46 -3.29
C ALA A 29 8.22 8.84 -4.78
N LEU A 30 7.00 8.92 -5.34
CA LEU A 30 6.83 9.21 -6.76
C LEU A 30 7.03 10.68 -7.15
N GLY A 31 6.66 11.62 -6.28
CA GLY A 31 6.66 13.05 -6.60
C GLY A 31 5.95 13.36 -7.92
N GLY A 32 6.57 14.20 -8.75
CA GLY A 32 6.11 14.48 -10.11
C GLY A 32 4.79 15.25 -10.18
N GLY A 33 4.65 16.29 -9.35
CA GLY A 33 3.45 17.14 -9.29
C GLY A 33 2.32 16.59 -8.39
N ARG A 34 2.48 15.39 -7.82
CA ARG A 34 1.56 14.83 -6.84
C ARG A 34 1.63 15.60 -5.51
N PRO A 35 0.50 15.77 -4.81
CA PRO A 35 0.49 16.44 -3.51
C PRO A 35 1.30 15.63 -2.51
N GLN A 36 2.09 16.31 -1.70
CA GLN A 36 2.98 15.71 -0.70
C GLN A 36 2.24 15.63 0.65
N LEU A 37 1.24 14.74 0.73
CA LEU A 37 0.36 14.63 1.90
C LEU A 37 0.95 13.72 2.98
N THR A 38 0.86 14.15 4.22
CA THR A 38 1.13 13.33 5.40
C THR A 38 -0.03 12.38 5.70
N GLN A 39 0.17 11.43 6.62
CA GLN A 39 -0.94 10.59 7.13
C GLN A 39 -2.06 11.45 7.73
N THR A 40 -1.71 12.47 8.51
CA THR A 40 -2.68 13.37 9.14
C THR A 40 -3.50 14.12 8.09
N ASP A 41 -2.85 14.64 7.04
CA ASP A 41 -3.56 15.33 5.96
C ASP A 41 -4.57 14.41 5.26
N LEU A 42 -4.19 13.15 5.04
CA LEU A 42 -5.05 12.14 4.44
C LEU A 42 -6.22 11.78 5.37
N ILE A 43 -5.95 11.49 6.64
CA ILE A 43 -7.00 11.13 7.61
C ILE A 43 -8.01 12.28 7.74
N VAL A 44 -7.56 13.52 7.90
CA VAL A 44 -8.45 14.69 7.99
C VAL A 44 -9.32 14.85 6.74
N GLN A 45 -8.75 14.63 5.54
CA GLN A 45 -9.48 14.78 4.29
C GLN A 45 -10.47 13.63 4.02
N TYR A 46 -10.17 12.42 4.48
CA TYR A 46 -10.90 11.21 4.10
C TYR A 46 -11.58 10.47 5.26
N THR A 47 -11.55 10.99 6.49
CA THR A 47 -12.19 10.37 7.66
C THR A 47 -13.68 10.07 7.44
N LYS A 48 -14.39 10.88 6.66
CA LYS A 48 -15.79 10.66 6.28
C LYS A 48 -16.06 9.38 5.47
N TYR A 49 -14.99 8.76 4.95
CA TYR A 49 -15.04 7.52 4.18
C TYR A 49 -14.55 6.31 4.98
N CYS A 50 -14.03 6.54 6.19
CA CYS A 50 -13.62 5.47 7.07
C CYS A 50 -14.86 4.80 7.71
N ASP A 51 -14.69 3.53 8.08
CA ASP A 51 -15.63 2.82 8.93
C ASP A 51 -15.50 3.26 10.40
N ASP A 52 -16.32 2.68 11.28
CA ASP A 52 -16.39 3.00 12.70
C ASP A 52 -15.06 2.75 13.44
N ASP A 53 -14.20 1.90 12.90
CA ASP A 53 -12.87 1.61 13.45
C ASP A 53 -11.78 2.57 12.90
N GLY A 54 -12.14 3.47 11.99
CA GLY A 54 -11.21 4.40 11.32
C GLY A 54 -10.49 3.80 10.11
N GLY A 55 -10.83 2.57 9.73
CA GLY A 55 -10.30 1.89 8.55
C GLY A 55 -10.92 2.43 7.27
N MET A 56 -10.11 2.55 6.21
CA MET A 56 -10.62 2.87 4.88
C MET A 56 -11.08 1.57 4.19
N PRO A 57 -12.38 1.41 3.88
CA PRO A 57 -12.83 0.23 3.14
C PRO A 57 -12.14 0.13 1.78
N HIS A 58 -11.68 -1.06 1.40
CA HIS A 58 -10.89 -1.24 0.17
C HIS A 58 -11.64 -0.77 -1.08
N ASN A 59 -12.96 -0.96 -1.13
CA ASN A 59 -13.80 -0.51 -2.24
C ASN A 59 -13.84 1.01 -2.32
N THR A 60 -13.89 1.71 -1.19
CA THR A 60 -13.88 3.18 -1.13
C THR A 60 -12.52 3.73 -1.52
N PHE A 61 -11.42 3.13 -1.04
CA PHE A 61 -10.08 3.51 -1.49
C PHE A 61 -9.93 3.34 -3.02
N MET A 62 -10.26 2.15 -3.53
CA MET A 62 -10.04 1.80 -4.94
C MET A 62 -10.97 2.56 -5.90
N ASN A 63 -12.20 2.87 -5.50
CA ASN A 63 -13.21 3.47 -6.38
C ASN A 63 -13.40 4.98 -6.20
N SER A 64 -12.94 5.56 -5.10
CA SER A 64 -13.11 6.99 -4.82
C SER A 64 -11.75 7.68 -4.72
N MET A 65 -10.99 7.38 -3.67
CA MET A 65 -9.72 8.08 -3.39
C MET A 65 -8.70 7.89 -4.51
N ALA A 66 -8.49 6.64 -4.96
CA ALA A 66 -7.55 6.34 -6.04
C ALA A 66 -7.97 6.87 -7.42
N LYS A 67 -9.20 7.39 -7.56
CA LYS A 67 -9.68 8.02 -8.79
C LYS A 67 -9.58 9.54 -8.79
N GLU A 68 -9.14 10.15 -7.68
CA GLU A 68 -8.90 11.58 -7.66
C GLU A 68 -7.77 11.97 -8.61
N ALA A 69 -8.08 12.85 -9.57
CA ALA A 69 -7.16 13.26 -10.62
C ALA A 69 -5.81 13.78 -10.07
N ARG A 70 -5.83 14.47 -8.93
CA ARG A 70 -4.63 15.03 -8.28
C ARG A 70 -3.60 13.98 -7.84
N PHE A 71 -4.02 12.74 -7.60
CA PHE A 71 -3.09 11.67 -7.22
C PHE A 71 -2.47 10.95 -8.42
N MET A 72 -3.05 11.12 -9.61
CA MET A 72 -2.58 10.47 -10.84
C MET A 72 -2.40 8.96 -10.61
N MET A 73 -3.45 8.33 -10.09
CA MET A 73 -3.51 6.91 -9.74
C MET A 73 -4.40 6.17 -10.74
N LYS A 74 -4.03 4.92 -11.03
CA LYS A 74 -4.85 3.94 -11.77
C LYS A 74 -5.04 2.72 -10.88
N SER A 75 -6.28 2.46 -10.47
CA SER A 75 -6.66 1.34 -9.63
C SER A 75 -7.30 0.22 -10.45
N ALA A 76 -6.97 -1.03 -10.13
CA ALA A 76 -7.62 -2.20 -10.70
C ALA A 76 -7.64 -3.36 -9.69
N TYR A 77 -8.70 -4.15 -9.73
CA TYR A 77 -8.73 -5.44 -9.06
C TYR A 77 -8.16 -6.52 -9.98
N SER A 78 -7.45 -7.49 -9.41
CA SER A 78 -6.90 -8.63 -10.14
C SER A 78 -7.14 -9.91 -9.35
N PRO A 79 -7.72 -10.96 -9.98
CA PRO A 79 -7.79 -12.28 -9.37
C PRO A 79 -6.40 -12.78 -9.00
N THR A 80 -6.24 -13.34 -7.81
CA THR A 80 -4.94 -13.88 -7.35
C THR A 80 -4.46 -15.05 -8.21
N SER A 81 -5.40 -15.80 -8.81
CA SER A 81 -5.12 -16.91 -9.74
C SER A 81 -4.34 -16.48 -11.00
N MET A 82 -4.43 -15.21 -11.40
CA MET A 82 -3.64 -14.65 -12.52
C MET A 82 -2.12 -14.75 -12.26
N PHE A 83 -1.71 -14.76 -10.99
CA PHE A 83 -0.31 -14.78 -10.57
C PHE A 83 0.10 -16.13 -10.01
N ALA A 84 -0.68 -17.20 -10.24
CA ALA A 84 -0.34 -18.53 -9.73
C ALA A 84 1.03 -19.00 -10.25
N ASN A 85 1.28 -18.81 -11.55
CA ASN A 85 2.48 -19.25 -12.26
C ASN A 85 3.23 -18.08 -12.92
N SER A 86 3.04 -16.85 -12.44
CA SER A 86 3.66 -15.66 -13.01
C SER A 86 3.93 -14.63 -11.91
N PRO A 87 5.01 -13.84 -12.04
CA PRO A 87 5.32 -12.79 -11.08
C PRO A 87 4.23 -11.71 -11.08
N LEU A 88 4.15 -10.94 -9.99
CA LEU A 88 3.33 -9.73 -9.96
C LEU A 88 3.80 -8.79 -11.09
N LEU A 89 2.88 -8.19 -11.82
CA LEU A 89 3.22 -7.33 -12.96
C LEU A 89 3.63 -5.92 -12.51
N LEU A 90 4.72 -5.72 -11.77
CA LEU A 90 4.91 -4.48 -10.98
C LEU A 90 5.44 -3.26 -11.76
N GLY A 91 6.10 -3.42 -12.90
CA GLY A 91 6.70 -2.28 -13.64
C GLY A 91 7.76 -1.53 -12.82
N ASP A 92 8.22 -0.39 -13.32
CA ASP A 92 9.40 0.31 -12.75
C ASP A 92 9.07 1.31 -11.62
N ARG A 93 7.79 1.43 -11.25
CA ARG A 93 7.29 2.42 -10.29
C ARG A 93 6.62 1.73 -9.10
N PRO A 94 6.66 2.34 -7.89
CA PRO A 94 5.95 1.81 -6.75
C PRO A 94 4.47 1.57 -7.02
N VAL A 95 3.96 0.45 -6.51
CA VAL A 95 2.56 0.01 -6.64
C VAL A 95 2.00 -0.19 -5.24
N ILE A 96 0.90 0.49 -4.92
CA ILE A 96 0.13 0.17 -3.72
C ILE A 96 -0.60 -1.15 -3.97
N ILE A 97 -0.46 -2.09 -3.04
CA ILE A 97 -1.17 -3.36 -3.06
C ILE A 97 -2.16 -3.39 -1.89
N VAL A 98 -3.42 -3.72 -2.20
CA VAL A 98 -4.52 -3.89 -1.23
C VAL A 98 -4.84 -5.38 -1.19
N PHE A 99 -4.72 -6.01 -0.02
CA PHE A 99 -4.78 -7.47 0.10
C PHE A 99 -5.29 -7.89 1.48
N THR A 100 -5.64 -9.16 1.65
CA THR A 100 -5.99 -9.72 2.96
C THR A 100 -4.73 -10.09 3.73
N TYR A 101 -4.50 -9.49 4.90
CA TYR A 101 -3.26 -9.72 5.66
C TYR A 101 -3.17 -11.19 6.14
N PRO A 102 -2.11 -11.95 5.79
CA PRO A 102 -2.08 -13.37 6.08
C PRO A 102 -2.11 -13.76 7.54
N LEU A 103 -1.48 -12.97 8.41
CA LEU A 103 -1.26 -13.33 9.81
C LEU A 103 -2.40 -12.86 10.74
N LEU A 104 -3.10 -11.80 10.35
CA LEU A 104 -4.10 -11.11 11.18
C LEU A 104 -5.51 -11.22 10.61
N GLY A 105 -5.64 -11.55 9.31
CA GLY A 105 -6.88 -11.31 8.58
C GLY A 105 -7.08 -9.81 8.32
N GLY A 106 -8.26 -9.46 7.83
CA GLY A 106 -8.60 -8.07 7.49
C GLY A 106 -7.90 -7.56 6.22
N THR A 107 -8.36 -6.40 5.75
CA THR A 107 -7.75 -5.70 4.61
C THR A 107 -6.51 -4.95 5.09
N HIS A 108 -5.40 -5.05 4.36
CA HIS A 108 -4.18 -4.30 4.61
C HIS A 108 -3.61 -3.71 3.32
N MET A 109 -2.75 -2.71 3.47
CA MET A 109 -2.13 -2.00 2.36
C MET A 109 -0.64 -1.84 2.55
N ASN A 110 0.13 -2.31 1.57
CA ASN A 110 1.58 -2.07 1.47
C ASN A 110 1.89 -1.33 0.17
N VAL A 111 3.13 -0.83 0.06
CA VAL A 111 3.65 -0.29 -1.19
C VAL A 111 4.82 -1.15 -1.67
N ILE A 112 4.64 -1.88 -2.77
CA ILE A 112 5.71 -2.65 -3.40
C ILE A 112 6.49 -1.72 -4.33
N PHE A 113 7.82 -1.70 -4.23
CA PHE A 113 8.66 -0.82 -5.04
C PHE A 113 9.86 -1.51 -5.70
N ASP A 114 10.08 -2.79 -5.42
CA ASP A 114 11.15 -3.60 -6.01
C ASP A 114 10.73 -5.08 -6.08
N GLN A 115 11.27 -5.83 -7.04
CA GLN A 115 10.90 -7.22 -7.29
C GLN A 115 12.07 -8.02 -7.88
N ASP A 116 12.34 -9.18 -7.30
CA ASP A 116 13.12 -10.24 -7.94
C ASP A 116 12.15 -11.26 -8.54
N ALA A 117 11.84 -11.09 -9.82
CA ALA A 117 10.88 -11.95 -10.53
C ALA A 117 11.34 -13.41 -10.62
N SER A 118 12.66 -13.67 -10.57
CA SER A 118 13.21 -15.04 -10.61
C SER A 118 12.97 -15.79 -9.30
N LYS A 119 13.01 -15.08 -8.16
CA LYS A 119 12.76 -15.63 -6.83
C LYS A 119 11.31 -15.46 -6.37
N ARG A 120 10.50 -14.72 -7.11
CA ARG A 120 9.13 -14.31 -6.73
C ARG A 120 9.09 -13.62 -5.38
N THR A 121 10.07 -12.75 -5.14
CA THR A 121 10.15 -11.91 -3.94
C THR A 121 9.99 -10.45 -4.32
N VAL A 122 9.41 -9.68 -3.41
CA VAL A 122 9.20 -8.25 -3.56
C VAL A 122 9.68 -7.52 -2.32
N THR A 123 10.21 -6.32 -2.52
CA THR A 123 10.45 -5.39 -1.40
C THR A 123 9.29 -4.42 -1.31
N ALA A 124 8.72 -4.30 -0.10
CA ALA A 124 7.62 -3.40 0.16
C ALA A 124 7.89 -2.50 1.36
N MET A 125 7.29 -1.31 1.33
CA MET A 125 7.06 -0.49 2.52
C MET A 125 5.89 -1.10 3.29
N GLU A 126 6.19 -1.63 4.47
CA GLU A 126 5.26 -2.19 5.43
C GLU A 126 4.98 -1.13 6.52
N PRO A 127 3.75 -0.59 6.59
CA PRO A 127 3.43 0.43 7.59
C PRO A 127 3.21 -0.17 8.99
N TYR A 128 2.92 -1.46 9.11
CA TYR A 128 2.64 -2.11 10.39
C TYR A 128 3.91 -2.67 11.06
N HIS A 129 4.86 -1.79 11.34
CA HIS A 129 6.11 -2.14 12.03
C HIS A 129 6.47 -1.14 13.14
N PRO A 130 6.88 -1.60 14.34
CA PRO A 130 7.03 -3.01 14.75
C PRO A 130 5.68 -3.74 14.93
N TYR A 131 5.73 -5.07 14.91
CA TYR A 131 4.58 -5.95 15.17
C TYR A 131 4.92 -7.01 16.24
N PRO A 132 4.13 -7.12 17.34
CA PRO A 132 3.08 -6.17 17.74
C PRO A 132 3.72 -4.81 18.08
N GLY A 133 2.97 -3.72 17.87
CA GLY A 133 3.43 -2.35 18.09
C GLY A 133 2.37 -1.51 18.78
N THR A 134 2.78 -0.34 19.29
CA THR A 134 1.89 0.61 19.96
C THR A 134 1.42 1.68 18.97
N ASP A 135 0.17 2.10 19.06
CA ASP A 135 -0.34 3.24 18.30
C ASP A 135 0.50 4.50 18.60
N GLY A 136 0.75 5.29 17.58
CA GLY A 136 1.62 6.47 17.60
C GLY A 136 3.12 6.15 17.56
N SER A 137 3.55 4.90 17.75
CA SER A 137 4.97 4.53 17.82
C SER A 137 5.49 3.71 16.63
N ARG A 138 4.64 3.40 15.64
CA ARG A 138 5.06 2.63 14.47
C ARG A 138 5.90 3.47 13.54
N THR A 139 7.02 2.92 13.10
CA THR A 139 7.97 3.58 12.20
C THR A 139 7.83 3.10 10.76
N GLY A 140 7.18 1.94 10.57
CA GLY A 140 7.20 1.25 9.29
C GLY A 140 8.58 0.66 9.01
N GLN A 141 8.66 -0.17 7.98
CA GLN A 141 9.94 -0.73 7.53
C GLN A 141 9.89 -1.09 6.05
N PHE A 142 11.06 -1.22 5.42
CA PHE A 142 11.16 -1.96 4.19
C PHE A 142 11.37 -3.43 4.51
N ILE A 143 10.56 -4.28 3.90
CA ILE A 143 10.63 -5.72 4.10
C ILE A 143 10.60 -6.44 2.76
N GLU A 144 11.48 -7.42 2.63
CA GLU A 144 11.43 -8.38 1.54
C GLU A 144 10.50 -9.53 1.93
N ARG A 145 9.55 -9.87 1.05
CA ARG A 145 8.60 -10.97 1.26
C ARG A 145 8.33 -11.71 -0.05
N PRO A 146 7.96 -13.00 0.00
CA PRO A 146 7.45 -13.69 -1.18
C PRO A 146 6.14 -13.05 -1.65
N GLU A 147 5.89 -13.02 -2.96
CA GLU A 147 4.64 -12.51 -3.54
C GLU A 147 3.40 -13.20 -2.97
N THR A 148 3.53 -14.47 -2.60
CA THR A 148 2.46 -15.27 -1.98
C THR A 148 1.91 -14.68 -0.70
N PHE A 149 2.70 -13.83 0.00
CA PHE A 149 2.22 -13.07 1.15
C PHE A 149 1.08 -12.12 0.77
N TYR A 150 1.16 -11.49 -0.39
CA TYR A 150 0.16 -10.53 -0.86
C TYR A 150 -0.99 -11.18 -1.62
N LEU A 151 -0.79 -12.41 -2.09
CA LEU A 151 -1.75 -13.15 -2.92
C LEU A 151 -2.74 -14.01 -2.09
N LYS A 152 -2.86 -13.75 -0.78
CA LYS A 152 -3.86 -14.44 0.05
C LYS A 152 -5.26 -13.89 -0.26
N GLY A 153 -6.20 -14.79 -0.57
CA GLY A 153 -7.56 -14.47 -0.96
C GLY A 153 -7.83 -14.71 -2.45
N SER A 154 -9.00 -14.34 -2.92
CA SER A 154 -9.41 -14.52 -4.33
C SER A 154 -9.07 -13.33 -5.23
N VAL A 155 -8.90 -12.14 -4.65
CA VAL A 155 -8.67 -10.88 -5.37
C VAL A 155 -7.72 -9.98 -4.59
N ILE A 156 -6.91 -9.22 -5.31
CA ILE A 156 -6.09 -8.13 -4.78
C ILE A 156 -6.41 -6.83 -5.52
N GLY A 157 -6.23 -5.70 -4.85
CA GLY A 157 -6.22 -4.38 -5.46
C GLY A 157 -4.80 -3.94 -5.80
N LEU A 158 -4.59 -3.40 -6.99
CA LEU A 158 -3.33 -2.79 -7.41
C LEU A 158 -3.60 -1.34 -7.80
N VAL A 159 -2.84 -0.41 -7.22
CA VAL A 159 -2.88 1.02 -7.58
C VAL A 159 -1.52 1.48 -8.06
N ARG A 160 -1.49 2.00 -9.28
CA ARG A 160 -0.29 2.37 -10.03
C ARG A 160 -0.29 3.85 -10.36
N ALA A 161 0.88 4.38 -10.69
CA ALA A 161 0.97 5.73 -11.25
C ALA A 161 0.34 5.74 -12.66
N ALA A 162 -0.51 6.73 -12.91
CA ALA A 162 -1.11 6.98 -14.22
C ALA A 162 -0.08 7.38 -15.28
#